data_AF-A0A7S1HC70-F1
#
_entry.id   AF-A0A7S1HC70-F1
#
_cell.length_a   1.000
_cell.length_b   1.000
_cell.length_c   1.000
_cell.angle_alpha   90.00
_cell.angle_beta   90.00
_cell.angle_gamma   90.00
#
_symmetry.space_group_name_H-M   'P 1'
#
loop_
_entity.id
_entity.type
_entity.pdbx_description
1 polymer ?
#
loop_
_entity_poly.entity_id
_entity_poly.type
_entity_poly.pdbx_seq_one_letter_code
_entity_poly.pdbx_strand_id
1 'polypeptide(L)'
;VDRVLVRFGLEILKVVPGRVSTEVDARLSFDKAASLSRARRIIGLYEAAGIPRERVLIKLASTWEGIQAAAELEREGIHCNLTLLFAFAQAVACGEAKVQLISPFVGRIYDWYKKQAGAAWDEAATAGVNDPGVKSVTQIY
;
A
#
# COMPACT_ATOMS: atom_id res chain seq x y z
N VAL A 1 5.67 -18.60 5.68
CA VAL A 1 6.04 -17.20 5.38
C VAL A 1 5.35 -16.21 6.31
N ASP A 2 4.02 -16.21 6.42
CA ASP A 2 3.27 -15.23 7.25
C ASP A 2 3.78 -15.06 8.68
N ARG A 3 4.09 -16.15 9.40
CA ARG A 3 4.62 -16.07 10.77
C ARG A 3 5.95 -15.30 10.86
N VAL A 4 6.78 -15.38 9.83
CA VAL A 4 8.05 -14.63 9.77
C VAL A 4 7.76 -13.15 9.57
N LEU A 5 6.86 -12.80 8.65
CA LEU A 5 6.43 -11.41 8.43
C LEU A 5 5.86 -10.79 9.71
N VAL A 6 4.96 -11.51 10.39
CA VAL A 6 4.37 -11.07 11.66
C VAL A 6 5.45 -10.87 12.71
N ARG A 7 6.38 -11.82 12.88
CA ARG A 7 7.50 -11.68 13.85
C ARG A 7 8.32 -10.42 13.62
N PHE A 8 8.67 -10.09 12.37
CA PHE A 8 9.35 -8.83 12.07
C PHE A 8 8.49 -7.61 12.44
N GLY A 9 7.20 -7.65 12.13
CA GLY A 9 6.32 -6.55 12.53
C GLY A 9 6.17 -6.43 14.05
N LEU A 10 6.20 -7.53 14.82
CA LEU A 10 6.22 -7.47 16.28
C LEU A 10 7.48 -6.74 16.79
N GLU A 11 8.66 -7.00 16.22
CA GLU A 11 9.88 -6.29 16.60
C GLU A 11 9.80 -4.79 16.26
N ILE A 12 9.24 -4.44 15.10
CA ILE A 12 9.02 -3.03 14.71
C ILE A 12 8.07 -2.34 15.70
N LEU A 13 6.98 -3.00 16.08
CA LEU A 13 5.97 -2.42 16.98
C LEU A 13 6.51 -2.15 18.40
N LYS A 14 7.61 -2.80 18.83
CA LYS A 14 8.28 -2.47 20.10
C LYS A 14 8.97 -1.11 20.10
N VAL A 15 9.39 -0.63 18.92
CA VAL A 15 10.18 0.61 18.79
C VAL A 15 9.38 1.78 18.22
N VAL A 16 8.26 1.52 17.53
CA VAL A 16 7.41 2.60 16.97
C VAL A 16 6.13 2.78 17.79
N PRO A 17 5.67 4.02 18.03
CA PRO A 17 4.38 4.27 18.68
C PRO A 17 3.17 4.13 17.72
N GLY A 18 3.43 4.15 16.41
CA GLY A 18 2.41 4.18 15.36
C GLY A 18 1.96 2.79 14.89
N ARG A 19 1.85 2.58 13.58
CA ARG A 19 1.37 1.32 12.99
C ARG A 19 2.48 0.58 12.24
N VAL A 20 2.32 -0.72 12.03
CA VAL A 20 3.13 -1.50 11.07
C VAL A 20 2.29 -1.87 9.86
N SER A 21 2.83 -1.72 8.64
CA SER A 21 2.20 -2.25 7.43
C SER A 21 2.74 -3.64 7.14
N THR A 22 1.87 -4.64 7.00
CA THR A 22 2.26 -6.01 6.62
C THR A 22 1.61 -6.39 5.31
N GLU A 23 2.43 -6.73 4.32
CA GLU A 23 1.96 -6.97 2.96
C GLU A 23 1.46 -8.39 2.76
N VAL A 24 0.30 -8.50 2.11
CA VAL A 24 -0.23 -9.78 1.61
C VAL A 24 0.64 -10.26 0.45
N ASP A 25 0.72 -11.58 0.28
CA ASP A 25 1.45 -12.20 -0.81
C ASP A 25 1.01 -11.65 -2.17
N ALA A 26 1.92 -10.97 -2.88
CA ALA A 26 1.62 -10.28 -4.13
C ALA A 26 1.10 -11.21 -5.24
N ARG A 27 1.33 -12.53 -5.15
CA ARG A 27 0.74 -13.51 -6.08
C ARG A 27 -0.79 -13.55 -6.03
N LEU A 28 -1.38 -13.01 -4.96
CA LEU A 28 -2.82 -12.95 -4.74
C LEU A 28 -3.44 -11.64 -5.24
N SER A 29 -2.66 -10.73 -5.85
CA SER A 29 -3.12 -9.37 -6.19
C SER A 29 -4.33 -9.31 -7.12
N PHE A 30 -4.63 -10.38 -7.86
CA PHE A 30 -5.78 -10.48 -8.76
C PHE A 30 -6.83 -11.49 -8.27
N ASP A 31 -6.74 -11.91 -7.00
CA ASP A 31 -7.70 -12.80 -6.35
C ASP A 31 -8.19 -12.14 -5.06
N LYS A 32 -9.39 -11.55 -5.13
CA LYS A 32 -10.04 -10.88 -4.00
C LYS A 32 -10.21 -11.85 -2.82
N ALA A 33 -10.72 -13.06 -3.07
CA ALA A 33 -11.06 -14.00 -2.01
C ALA A 33 -9.80 -14.50 -1.28
N ALA A 34 -8.75 -14.83 -2.04
CA ALA A 34 -7.47 -15.23 -1.46
C ALA A 34 -6.80 -14.08 -0.69
N SER A 35 -6.88 -12.85 -1.22
CA SER A 35 -6.36 -11.65 -0.54
C SER A 35 -7.05 -11.42 0.81
N LEU A 36 -8.38 -11.51 0.86
CA LEU A 36 -9.16 -11.42 2.10
C LEU A 36 -8.78 -12.49 3.10
N SER A 37 -8.74 -13.75 2.66
CA SER A 37 -8.36 -14.89 3.51
C SER A 37 -6.97 -14.68 4.12
N ARG A 38 -6.00 -14.24 3.31
CA ARG A 38 -4.64 -13.98 3.78
C ARG A 38 -4.56 -12.79 4.73
N ALA A 39 -5.27 -11.70 4.43
CA ALA A 39 -5.34 -10.51 5.28
C ALA A 39 -5.87 -10.85 6.69
N ARG A 40 -7.03 -11.52 6.75
CA ARG A 40 -7.64 -11.96 8.02
C ARG A 40 -6.73 -12.90 8.79
N ARG A 41 -6.04 -13.82 8.11
CA ARG A 41 -5.04 -14.70 8.73
C ARG A 41 -3.86 -13.92 9.34
N ILE A 42 -3.34 -12.91 8.65
CA ILE A 42 -2.24 -12.08 9.16
C ILE A 42 -2.70 -11.30 10.40
N ILE A 43 -3.88 -10.69 10.38
CA ILE A 43 -4.44 -10.00 11.55
C ILE A 43 -4.62 -10.95 12.73
N GLY A 44 -5.19 -12.14 12.50
CA GLY A 44 -5.34 -13.14 13.56
C GLY A 44 -4.00 -13.58 14.19
N LEU A 45 -2.91 -13.59 13.41
CA LEU A 45 -1.57 -13.86 13.96
C LEU A 45 -1.04 -12.71 14.82
N TYR A 46 -1.35 -11.45 14.51
CA TYR A 46 -1.03 -10.31 15.36
C TYR A 46 -1.85 -10.32 16.65
N GLU A 47 -3.15 -10.56 16.56
CA GLU A 47 -4.05 -10.63 17.71
C GLU A 47 -3.66 -11.76 18.66
N ALA A 48 -3.32 -12.93 18.12
CA ALA A 48 -2.81 -14.05 18.91
C ALA A 48 -1.47 -13.74 19.62
N ALA A 49 -0.72 -12.75 19.12
CA ALA A 49 0.50 -12.25 19.75
C ALA A 49 0.25 -11.06 20.69
N GLY A 50 -1.02 -10.74 20.99
CA GLY A 50 -1.39 -9.64 21.89
C GLY A 50 -1.33 -8.25 21.25
N ILE A 51 -1.19 -8.16 19.92
CA ILE A 51 -1.21 -6.89 19.21
C ILE A 51 -2.63 -6.59 18.71
N PRO A 52 -3.23 -5.46 19.12
CA PRO A 52 -4.55 -5.06 18.64
C PRO A 52 -4.50 -4.67 17.16
N ARG A 53 -5.54 -4.99 16.39
CA ARG A 53 -5.54 -4.84 14.92
C ARG A 53 -5.36 -3.40 14.44
N GLU A 54 -5.70 -2.41 15.26
CA GLU A 54 -5.55 -0.97 14.97
C GLU A 54 -4.08 -0.52 14.86
N ARG A 55 -3.16 -1.33 15.40
CA ARG A 55 -1.70 -1.16 15.26
C ARG A 55 -1.15 -1.71 13.94
N VAL A 56 -1.99 -2.33 13.12
CA VAL A 56 -1.59 -3.01 11.88
C VAL A 56 -2.35 -2.42 10.69
N LEU A 57 -1.65 -2.20 9.59
CA LEU A 57 -2.25 -1.95 8.27
C LEU A 57 -1.98 -3.17 7.39
N ILE A 58 -3.03 -3.77 6.83
CA ILE A 58 -2.87 -4.78 5.79
C ILE A 58 -2.52 -4.09 4.48
N LYS A 59 -1.36 -4.43 3.93
CA LYS A 59 -0.87 -3.81 2.70
C LYS A 59 -1.21 -4.69 1.49
N LEU A 60 -1.84 -4.09 0.48
CA LEU A 60 -2.35 -4.75 -0.73
C LEU A 60 -1.93 -3.92 -1.96
N ALA A 61 -1.66 -4.59 -3.07
CA ALA A 61 -1.47 -3.89 -4.35
C ALA A 61 -2.78 -3.21 -4.78
N SER A 62 -2.68 -2.00 -5.35
CA SER A 62 -3.83 -1.21 -5.82
C SER A 62 -4.37 -1.68 -7.17
N THR A 63 -4.53 -3.00 -7.34
CA THR A 63 -5.33 -3.60 -8.41
C THR A 63 -6.81 -3.40 -8.10
N TRP A 64 -7.69 -3.66 -9.07
CA TRP A 64 -9.12 -3.60 -8.82
C TRP A 64 -9.54 -4.59 -7.71
N GLU A 65 -9.09 -5.84 -7.79
CA GLU A 65 -9.38 -6.88 -6.80
C GLU A 65 -8.81 -6.54 -5.42
N GLY A 66 -7.62 -5.95 -5.37
CA GLY A 66 -6.99 -5.47 -4.14
C GLY A 66 -7.80 -4.34 -3.47
N ILE A 67 -8.28 -3.38 -4.25
CA ILE A 67 -9.14 -2.29 -3.75
C ILE A 67 -10.49 -2.84 -3.27
N GLN A 68 -11.10 -3.77 -4.00
CA GLN A 68 -12.34 -4.43 -3.59
C GLN A 68 -12.16 -5.28 -2.33
N ALA A 69 -11.00 -5.93 -2.15
CA ALA A 69 -10.66 -6.64 -0.92
C ALA A 69 -10.50 -5.64 0.25
N ALA A 70 -9.78 -4.54 0.05
CA ALA A 70 -9.60 -3.52 1.07
C ALA A 70 -10.93 -2.89 1.50
N ALA A 71 -11.85 -2.61 0.58
CA ALA A 71 -13.17 -2.09 0.89
C ALA A 71 -13.98 -2.99 1.84
N GLU A 72 -13.81 -4.31 1.73
CA GLU A 72 -14.45 -5.29 2.62
C GLU A 72 -13.73 -5.37 3.98
N LEU A 73 -12.39 -5.38 3.97
CA LEU A 73 -11.58 -5.37 5.19
C LEU A 73 -11.83 -4.13 6.06
N GLU A 74 -11.96 -2.94 5.46
CA GLU A 74 -12.25 -1.70 6.20
C GLU A 74 -13.61 -1.77 6.89
N ARG A 75 -14.62 -2.40 6.27
CA ARG A 75 -15.94 -2.62 6.91
C ARG A 75 -15.86 -3.59 8.10
N GLU A 76 -14.84 -4.45 8.13
CA GLU A 76 -14.53 -5.37 9.23
C GLU A 76 -13.62 -4.75 10.30
N GLY A 77 -13.24 -3.47 10.15
CA GLY A 77 -12.29 -2.80 11.03
C GLY A 77 -10.84 -3.27 10.85
N ILE A 78 -10.52 -3.87 9.70
CA ILE A 78 -9.16 -4.21 9.30
C ILE A 78 -8.65 -3.13 8.36
N HIS A 79 -7.87 -2.20 8.92
CA HIS A 79 -7.35 -1.06 8.17
C HIS A 79 -6.30 -1.47 7.14
N CYS A 80 -6.36 -0.84 5.98
CA CYS A 80 -5.55 -1.18 4.81
C CYS A 80 -4.60 -0.06 4.38
N ASN A 81 -3.48 -0.46 3.79
CA ASN A 81 -2.53 0.38 3.07
C ASN A 81 -2.49 -0.06 1.60
N LEU A 82 -3.02 0.75 0.70
CA LEU A 82 -3.06 0.43 -0.73
C LEU A 82 -1.78 0.94 -1.40
N THR A 83 -0.97 0.01 -1.90
CA THR A 83 0.38 0.27 -2.44
C THR A 83 0.46 0.04 -3.94
N LEU A 84 1.63 0.27 -4.55
CA LEU A 84 1.78 0.18 -6.02
C LEU A 84 0.74 1.05 -6.74
N LEU A 85 0.53 2.25 -6.20
CA LEU A 85 -0.41 3.24 -6.73
C LEU A 85 0.36 4.22 -7.62
N PHE A 86 -0.05 4.30 -8.88
CA PHE A 86 0.62 5.07 -9.94
C PHE A 86 -0.33 5.95 -10.76
N ALA A 87 -1.61 5.57 -10.85
CA ALA A 87 -2.61 6.26 -11.66
C ALA A 87 -3.63 6.99 -10.79
N PHE A 88 -4.12 8.14 -11.26
CA PHE A 88 -5.17 8.90 -10.59
C PHE A 88 -6.44 8.07 -10.37
N ALA A 89 -6.80 7.21 -11.33
CA ALA A 89 -7.95 6.30 -11.20
C ALA A 89 -7.83 5.35 -10.00
N GLN A 90 -6.61 4.89 -9.67
CA GLN A 90 -6.40 4.06 -8.48
C GLN A 90 -6.62 4.88 -7.20
N ALA A 91 -6.17 6.14 -7.17
CA ALA A 91 -6.37 7.03 -6.02
C ALA A 91 -7.86 7.31 -5.77
N VAL A 92 -8.61 7.65 -6.82
CA VAL A 92 -10.07 7.87 -6.74
C VAL A 92 -10.77 6.61 -6.23
N ALA A 93 -10.50 5.45 -6.83
CA ALA A 93 -11.11 4.18 -6.43
C ALA A 93 -10.77 3.80 -4.97
N CYS A 94 -9.54 4.06 -4.51
CA CYS A 94 -9.17 3.88 -3.10
C CYS A 94 -9.94 4.82 -2.18
N GLY A 95 -10.12 6.09 -2.56
CA GLY A 95 -10.91 7.07 -1.82
C GLY A 95 -12.38 6.69 -1.70
N GLU A 96 -13.00 6.26 -2.81
CA GLU A 96 -14.39 5.76 -2.83
C GLU A 96 -14.57 4.50 -1.98
N ALA A 97 -13.56 3.62 -1.97
CA ALA A 97 -13.51 2.43 -1.13
C ALA A 97 -13.26 2.74 0.37
N LYS A 98 -12.99 4.00 0.72
CA LYS A 98 -12.71 4.47 2.09
C LYS A 98 -11.53 3.75 2.75
N VAL A 99 -10.50 3.45 1.97
CA VAL A 99 -9.29 2.82 2.52
C VAL A 99 -8.56 3.78 3.47
N GLN A 100 -7.99 3.24 4.54
CA GLN A 100 -7.37 4.04 5.60
C GLN A 100 -6.13 4.82 5.12
N LEU A 101 -5.35 4.24 4.21
CA LEU A 101 -4.11 4.83 3.71
C LEU A 101 -3.80 4.37 2.28
N ILE A 102 -3.25 5.26 1.46
CA ILE A 102 -2.63 4.95 0.17
C ILE A 102 -1.13 5.27 0.19
N SER A 103 -0.33 4.48 -0.53
CA SER A 103 1.12 4.65 -0.69
C SER A 103 1.48 4.80 -2.18
N PRO A 104 1.31 5.99 -2.78
CA PRO A 104 1.75 6.28 -4.15
C PRO A 104 3.28 6.29 -4.27
N PHE A 105 3.81 5.78 -5.40
CA PHE A 105 5.25 5.54 -5.56
C PHE A 105 5.94 6.62 -6.38
N VAL A 106 6.26 7.76 -5.75
CA VAL A 106 6.92 8.93 -6.37
C VAL A 106 8.15 8.54 -7.19
N GLY A 107 9.16 7.92 -6.56
CA GLY A 107 10.42 7.60 -7.24
C GLY A 107 10.28 6.62 -8.40
N ARG A 108 9.30 5.71 -8.36
CA ARG A 108 9.05 4.78 -9.47
C ARG A 108 8.34 5.44 -10.66
N ILE A 109 7.54 6.47 -10.41
CA ILE A 109 7.00 7.32 -11.48
C ILE A 109 8.16 8.05 -12.15
N TYR A 110 9.03 8.70 -11.37
CA TYR A 110 10.26 9.32 -11.88
C TYR A 110 11.09 8.34 -12.74
N ASP A 111 11.38 7.13 -12.23
CA ASP A 111 12.16 6.11 -12.95
C ASP A 111 11.56 5.79 -14.33
N TRP A 112 10.23 5.66 -14.39
CA TRP A 112 9.52 5.38 -15.63
C TRP A 112 9.67 6.52 -16.63
N TYR A 113 9.42 7.76 -16.22
CA TYR A 113 9.54 8.93 -17.11
C TYR A 113 10.97 9.12 -17.62
N LYS A 114 11.98 8.97 -16.74
CA LYS A 114 13.39 9.02 -17.12
C LYS A 114 13.75 7.98 -18.16
N LYS A 115 13.32 6.74 -17.95
CA LYS A 115 13.55 5.65 -18.90
C LYS A 115 12.89 5.91 -20.25
N GLN A 116 11.66 6.44 -20.26
CA GLN A 116 10.95 6.74 -21.51
C GLN A 116 11.56 7.91 -22.28
N ALA A 117 12.02 8.96 -21.58
CA ALA A 117 12.68 10.09 -22.21
C ALA A 117 14.08 9.76 -22.76
N GLY A 118 14.79 8.81 -22.13
CA GLY A 118 16.12 8.39 -22.56
C GLY A 118 17.09 9.57 -22.60
N ALA A 119 17.73 9.80 -23.75
CA ALA A 119 18.68 10.89 -23.94
C ALA A 119 18.05 12.30 -23.86
N ALA A 120 16.73 12.41 -23.96
CA ALA A 120 16.01 13.67 -23.82
C ALA A 120 15.68 14.03 -22.36
N TRP A 121 16.11 13.23 -21.39
CA TRP A 121 15.87 13.50 -19.98
C TRP A 121 16.70 14.69 -19.48
N ASP A 122 16.03 15.66 -18.87
CA ASP A 122 16.66 16.82 -18.23
C ASP A 122 16.41 16.76 -16.71
N GLU A 123 17.45 16.43 -15.94
CA GLU A 123 17.39 16.35 -14.47
C GLU A 123 17.02 17.67 -13.81
N ALA A 124 17.55 18.78 -14.31
CA ALA A 124 17.33 20.08 -13.69
C ALA A 124 15.89 20.55 -13.93
N ALA A 125 15.37 20.34 -15.15
CA ALA A 125 14.00 20.70 -15.50
C ALA A 125 12.95 19.80 -14.81
N THR A 126 13.31 18.58 -14.42
CA THR A 126 12.40 17.58 -13.81
C THR A 126 12.57 17.42 -12.30
N ALA A 127 13.33 18.30 -11.63
CA ALA A 127 13.57 18.24 -10.19
C ALA A 127 12.48 18.93 -9.33
N GLY A 128 12.43 18.58 -8.04
CA GLY A 128 11.59 19.23 -7.05
C GLY A 128 10.10 19.15 -7.40
N VAL A 129 9.41 20.30 -7.47
CA VAL A 129 7.99 20.36 -7.84
C VAL A 129 7.71 19.93 -9.28
N ASN A 130 8.74 19.88 -10.14
CA ASN A 130 8.60 19.46 -11.52
C ASN A 130 8.67 17.94 -11.70
N ASP A 131 9.10 17.21 -10.67
CA ASP A 131 9.17 15.75 -10.67
C ASP A 131 7.78 15.14 -10.97
N PRO A 132 7.67 14.21 -11.91
CA PRO A 132 6.38 13.66 -12.31
C PRO A 132 5.70 12.86 -11.20
N GLY A 133 6.46 12.20 -10.32
CA GLY A 133 5.95 11.56 -9.13
C GLY A 133 5.46 12.55 -8.09
N VAL A 134 6.19 13.66 -7.89
CA VAL A 134 5.75 14.76 -7.00
C VAL A 134 4.44 15.35 -7.52
N LYS A 135 4.36 15.70 -8.81
CA LYS A 135 3.13 16.19 -9.45
C LYS A 135 1.96 15.23 -9.26
N SER A 136 2.19 13.93 -9.44
CA SER A 136 1.16 12.91 -9.25
C SER A 136 0.62 12.90 -7.82
N VAL A 137 1.49 12.96 -6.81
CA VAL A 137 1.03 12.94 -5.40
C VAL A 137 0.42 14.28 -5.00
N THR A 138 0.91 15.40 -5.51
CA THR A 138 0.30 16.72 -5.31
C THR A 138 -1.12 16.80 -5.88
N GLN A 139 -1.40 16.14 -7.01
CA GLN A 139 -2.76 16.10 -7.56
C GLN A 139 -3.71 15.22 -6.73
N ILE A 140 -3.18 14.20 -6.05
CA ILE A 140 -3.98 13.26 -5.25
C ILE A 140 -4.34 13.84 -3.87
N TYR A 141 -3.45 14.64 -3.28
CA TYR A 141 -3.60 15.24 -1.95
C TYR A 141 -4.60 16.40 -1.94
#